data_AF-A0A183EQQ7-F1
#
_entry.id   AF-A0A183EQQ7-F1
#
_cell.length_a   1.000
_cell.length_b   1.000
_cell.length_c   1.000
_cell.angle_alpha   90.00
_cell.angle_beta   90.00
_cell.angle_gamma   90.00
#
_symmetry.space_group_name_H-M   'P 1'
#
loop_
_entity.id
_entity.type
_entity.pdbx_description
1 polymer ?
#
loop_
_entity_poly.entity_id
_entity_poly.type
_entity_poly.pdbx_seq_one_letter_code
_entity_poly.pdbx_strand_id
1 'polypeptide(L)'
;LTMTTDASSSCIGIKWNHFGLFRRFQIPLSDAPERDIYKELLAKISTSVPDFSGRLAWKDEDGDMICFSSADEMRAAIAMCGDRLFRIHTIKGQHYLG
;
A
#
# COMPACT_ATOMS: atom_id res chain seq x y z
N LEU A 1 -27.23 -24.92 -7.85
CA LEU A 1 -26.02 -25.49 -7.21
C LEU A 1 -25.20 -24.33 -6.67
N THR A 2 -25.26 -24.10 -5.37
CA THR A 2 -24.42 -23.13 -4.66
C THR A 2 -22.98 -23.61 -4.69
N MET A 3 -22.17 -23.04 -5.59
CA MET A 3 -20.72 -23.16 -5.54
C MET A 3 -20.18 -22.04 -4.67
N THR A 4 -20.13 -22.30 -3.36
CA THR A 4 -19.22 -21.62 -2.44
C THR A 4 -17.80 -22.01 -2.83
N THR A 5 -17.18 -21.24 -3.73
CA THR A 5 -15.73 -21.26 -3.87
C THR A 5 -15.20 -20.23 -2.89
N ASP A 6 -14.59 -20.75 -1.83
CA ASP A 6 -13.76 -20.06 -0.85
C ASP A 6 -13.14 -18.79 -1.44
N ALA A 7 -13.66 -17.62 -1.04
CA ALA A 7 -12.97 -16.37 -1.23
C ALA A 7 -11.76 -16.41 -0.30
N SER A 8 -10.69 -17.10 -0.75
CA SER A 8 -9.38 -17.09 -0.13
C SER A 8 -8.96 -15.64 -0.06
N SER A 9 -9.36 -14.97 1.02
CA SER A 9 -9.27 -13.53 1.21
C SER A 9 -7.78 -13.23 1.32
N SER A 10 -7.17 -13.00 0.15
CA SER A 10 -5.73 -12.95 0.01
C SER A 10 -5.27 -11.63 0.60
N CYS A 11 -4.99 -11.61 1.90
CA CYS A 11 -4.49 -10.41 2.55
C CYS A 11 -3.05 -10.16 2.13
N ILE A 12 -2.73 -8.91 1.81
CA ILE A 12 -1.35 -8.46 1.68
C ILE A 12 -0.86 -7.84 2.98
N GLY A 13 0.35 -8.21 3.38
CA GLY A 13 1.06 -7.52 4.45
C GLY A 13 1.66 -6.23 3.93
N ILE A 14 1.46 -5.12 4.64
CA ILE A 14 2.11 -3.84 4.36
C ILE A 14 3.17 -3.61 5.45
N LYS A 15 4.43 -3.44 5.08
CA LYS A 15 5.46 -2.87 5.96
C LYS A 15 5.62 -1.41 5.61
N TRP A 16 5.19 -0.55 6.52
CA TRP A 16 5.28 0.89 6.34
C TRP A 16 6.44 1.45 7.17
N ASN A 17 7.36 2.16 6.52
CA ASN A 17 8.39 2.97 7.17
C ASN A 17 8.01 4.46 7.08
N HIS A 18 7.56 5.03 8.19
CA HIS A 18 7.25 6.44 8.32
C HIS A 18 8.41 7.18 9.00
N PHE A 19 9.30 7.78 8.21
CA PHE A 19 10.45 8.54 8.71
C PHE A 19 11.29 7.81 9.77
N GLY A 20 11.53 6.51 9.58
CA GLY A 20 12.28 5.66 10.51
C GLY A 20 11.41 4.87 11.49
N LEU A 21 10.11 5.19 11.60
CA LEU A 21 9.15 4.44 12.41
C LEU A 21 8.49 3.35 11.58
N PHE A 22 8.73 2.09 11.95
CA PHE A 22 8.19 0.94 11.25
C PHE A 22 6.84 0.51 11.83
N ARG A 23 5.84 0.34 10.95
CA ARG A 23 4.53 -0.22 11.27
C ARG A 23 4.19 -1.34 10.29
N ARG A 24 3.31 -2.24 10.70
CA ARG A 24 2.80 -3.32 9.86
C ARG A 24 1.29 -3.32 9.85
N PHE A 25 0.75 -3.50 8.66
CA PHE A 25 -0.69 -3.64 8.45
C PHE A 25 -0.96 -4.89 7.62
N GLN A 26 -2.20 -5.37 7.68
CA GLN A 26 -2.72 -6.33 6.73
C GLN A 26 -3.93 -5.72 6.07
N ILE A 27 -3.96 -5.79 4.74
CA ILE A 27 -5.05 -5.28 3.90
C ILE A 27 -5.59 -6.48 3.11
N PRO A 28 -6.86 -6.88 3.23
CA PRO A 28 -7.48 -7.82 2.32
C PRO A 28 -7.38 -7.33 0.87
N LEU A 29 -6.71 -8.10 0.01
CA LEU A 29 -6.89 -7.96 -1.44
C LEU A 29 -8.24 -8.59 -1.74
N SER A 30 -9.21 -7.75 -2.05
CA SER A 30 -10.48 -8.17 -2.61
C SER A 30 -10.45 -7.89 -4.10
N ASP A 31 -10.80 -8.89 -4.91
CA ASP A 31 -11.09 -8.71 -6.34
C ASP A 31 -12.40 -7.95 -6.58
N ALA A 32 -13.15 -7.62 -5.52
CA ALA A 32 -14.35 -6.82 -5.65
C ALA A 32 -14.00 -5.41 -6.13
N PRO A 33 -14.61 -4.93 -7.25
CA PRO A 33 -14.33 -3.62 -7.83
C PRO A 33 -14.69 -2.45 -6.90
N GLU A 34 -15.56 -2.70 -5.92
CA GLU A 34 -16.02 -1.69 -4.96
C GLU A 34 -15.04 -1.46 -3.80
N ARG A 35 -14.03 -2.33 -3.61
CA ARG A 35 -13.04 -2.18 -2.54
C ARG A 35 -11.76 -1.51 -3.03
N ASP A 36 -11.61 -0.24 -2.65
CA ASP A 36 -10.39 0.53 -2.80
C ASP A 36 -9.35 0.13 -1.74
N ILE A 37 -8.42 -0.76 -2.10
CA ILE A 37 -7.30 -1.18 -1.23
C ILE A 37 -6.46 0.01 -0.75
N TYR A 38 -6.36 1.06 -1.57
CA TYR A 38 -5.62 2.27 -1.25
C TYR A 38 -6.33 3.12 -0.18
N LYS A 39 -7.67 3.24 -0.26
CA LYS A 39 -8.44 3.92 0.79
C LYS A 39 -8.33 3.19 2.12
N GLU A 40 -8.31 1.85 2.09
CA GLU A 40 -8.14 1.06 3.30
C GLU A 40 -6.74 1.24 3.93
N LEU A 41 -5.69 1.32 3.10
CA LEU A 41 -4.35 1.68 3.55
C LEU A 41 -4.32 3.06 4.20
N LEU A 42 -4.91 4.06 3.55
CA LEU A 42 -4.97 5.43 4.07
C LEU A 42 -5.71 5.50 5.40
N ALA A 43 -6.80 4.74 5.57
CA ALA A 43 -7.54 4.68 6.83
C ALA A 43 -6.66 4.11 7.98
N LYS A 44 -5.84 3.09 7.70
CA LYS A 44 -4.90 2.55 8.70
C LYS A 44 -3.75 3.52 9.01
N ILE A 45 -3.28 4.24 8.00
CA ILE A 45 -2.28 5.30 8.15
C ILE A 45 -2.83 6.43 9.00
N SER A 46 -4.01 6.97 8.68
CA SER A 46 -4.62 8.07 9.44
C SER A 46 -4.96 7.68 10.88
N THR A 47 -5.33 6.42 11.12
CA THR A 47 -5.51 5.90 12.49
C THR A 47 -4.18 5.88 13.26
N SER A 48 -3.07 5.58 12.58
CA SER A 48 -1.75 5.49 13.20
C SER A 48 -1.03 6.84 13.32
N VAL A 49 -1.29 7.74 12.37
CA VAL A 49 -0.69 9.07 12.19
C VAL A 49 -1.79 9.98 11.61
N PRO A 50 -2.63 10.61 12.45
CA PRO A 50 -3.77 11.42 11.99
C PRO A 50 -3.34 12.64 11.16
N ASP A 51 -2.19 13.23 11.47
CA ASP A 51 -1.60 14.36 10.73
C ASP A 51 -0.66 13.90 9.60
N PHE A 52 -0.98 12.78 8.94
CA PHE A 52 -0.15 12.28 7.85
C PHE A 52 -0.13 13.25 6.67
N SER A 53 1.02 13.88 6.42
CA SER A 53 1.23 14.86 5.33
C SER A 53 2.26 14.42 4.28
N GLY A 54 2.65 13.15 4.29
CA GLY A 54 3.66 12.60 3.37
C GLY A 54 3.08 12.01 2.10
N ARG A 55 3.95 11.56 1.19
CA ARG A 55 3.55 10.67 0.09
C ARG A 55 4.02 9.25 0.36
N LEU A 56 3.31 8.29 -0.19
CA LEU A 56 3.67 6.88 -0.11
C LEU A 56 4.44 6.49 -1.36
N ALA A 57 5.58 5.84 -1.15
CA ALA A 57 6.40 5.30 -2.20
C ALA A 57 6.82 3.87 -1.86
N TRP A 58 7.10 3.08 -2.88
CA TRP A 58 7.71 1.76 -2.75
C TRP A 58 9.04 1.76 -3.50
N LYS A 59 9.92 0.84 -3.14
CA LYS A 59 11.22 0.68 -3.82
C LYS A 59 11.08 -0.40 -4.87
N ASP A 60 11.39 -0.08 -6.12
CA ASP A 60 11.38 -1.06 -7.22
C ASP A 60 12.64 -1.93 -7.26
N GLU A 61 12.75 -2.76 -8.30
CA GLU A 61 13.86 -3.71 -8.47
C GLU A 61 15.20 -3.02 -8.75
N ASP A 62 15.18 -1.90 -9.47
CA ASP A 62 16.34 -1.03 -9.75
C ASP A 62 16.75 -0.20 -8.54
N GLY A 63 15.82 -0.05 -7.59
CA GLY A 63 16.03 0.61 -6.32
C GLY A 63 15.53 2.05 -6.26
N ASP A 64 14.72 2.45 -7.24
CA ASP A 64 14.07 3.75 -7.30
C ASP A 64 12.82 3.79 -6.42
N MET A 65 12.54 4.99 -5.89
CA MET A 65 11.39 5.23 -5.03
C MET A 65 10.19 5.67 -5.87
N ILE A 66 9.31 4.72 -6.21
CA ILE A 66 8.14 4.95 -7.03
C ILE A 66 6.96 5.37 -6.15
N CYS A 67 6.44 6.57 -6.40
CA CYS A 67 5.28 7.10 -5.69
C CYS A 67 3.99 6.44 -6.19
N PHE A 68 3.05 6.23 -5.29
CA PHE A 68 1.70 5.81 -5.65
C PHE A 68 0.67 6.61 -4.86
N SER A 69 -0.47 6.87 -5.50
CA SER A 69 -1.55 7.69 -4.97
C SER A 69 -2.95 7.14 -5.28
N SER A 70 -3.00 5.98 -5.94
CA SER A 70 -4.23 5.33 -6.38
C SER A 70 -4.22 3.82 -6.11
N ALA A 71 -5.40 3.21 -6.15
CA ALA A 71 -5.56 1.77 -5.98
C ALA A 71 -4.91 0.99 -7.14
N ASP A 72 -4.96 1.51 -8.37
CA ASP A 72 -4.37 0.86 -9.55
C ASP A 72 -2.84 0.84 -9.49
N GLU A 73 -2.21 1.97 -9.15
CA GLU A 73 -0.76 2.04 -8.93
C GLU A 73 -0.31 1.12 -7.80
N MET A 74 -1.10 1.06 -6.71
CA MET A 74 -0.82 0.15 -5.61
C MET A 74 -0.93 -1.32 -6.05
N ARG A 75 -1.95 -1.71 -6.83
CA ARG A 75 -2.08 -3.07 -7.37
C ARG A 75 -0.93 -3.43 -8.29
N ALA A 76 -0.53 -2.52 -9.18
CA ALA A 76 0.61 -2.72 -10.06
C ALA A 76 1.91 -2.93 -9.27
N ALA A 77 2.16 -2.08 -8.26
CA ALA A 77 3.33 -2.21 -7.38
C ALA A 77 3.36 -3.53 -6.60
N ILE A 78 2.20 -3.97 -6.10
CA ILE A 78 2.05 -5.26 -5.42
C ILE A 78 2.35 -6.42 -6.37
N ALA A 79 1.83 -6.36 -7.60
CA ALA A 79 2.07 -7.38 -8.62
C ALA A 79 3.55 -7.45 -9.01
N MET A 80 4.25 -6.32 -9.09
CA MET A 80 5.69 -6.26 -9.35
C MET A 80 6.52 -6.82 -8.20
N CYS A 81 6.10 -6.62 -6.96
CA CYS A 81 6.86 -7.09 -5.80
C CYS A 81 6.86 -8.64 -5.68
N GLY A 82 5.89 -9.34 -6.29
CA GLY A 82 5.77 -10.80 -6.31
C GLY A 82 5.52 -11.49 -4.95
N ASP A 83 5.74 -10.77 -3.84
CA ASP A 83 5.62 -11.22 -2.47
C ASP A 83 4.27 -10.85 -1.85
N ARG A 84 3.85 -11.62 -0.83
CA ARG A 84 2.69 -11.25 0.03
C ARG A 84 2.99 -10.10 1.00
N LEU A 85 4.09 -9.36 0.78
CA LEU A 85 4.60 -8.33 1.68
C LEU A 85 5.05 -7.10 0.90
N PHE A 86 4.19 -6.09 0.85
CA PHE A 86 4.47 -4.82 0.20
C PHE A 86 5.18 -3.86 1.16
N ARG A 87 6.34 -3.35 0.75
CA ARG A 87 7.19 -2.46 1.56
C ARG A 87 7.06 -1.03 1.04
N ILE A 88 6.54 -0.16 1.90
CA ILE A 88 6.28 1.23 1.55
C ILE A 88 6.99 2.17 2.52
N HIS A 89 7.34 3.34 2.02
CA HIS A 89 8.05 4.39 2.72
C HIS A 89 7.25 5.68 2.63
N THR A 90 7.28 6.47 3.70
CA THR A 90 6.88 7.86 3.62
C THR A 90 8.04 8.70 3.09
N ILE A 91 7.80 9.37 1.97
CA ILE A 91 8.68 10.42 1.49
C ILE A 91 8.07 11.78 1.86
N LYS A 92 8.92 12.74 2.23
CA LYS A 92 8.48 14.13 2.34
C LYS A 92 8.08 14.57 0.94
N GLY A 93 6.94 15.24 0.79
CA GLY A 93 6.66 15.93 -0.47
C GLY A 93 7.73 16.98 -0.69
N GLN A 94 8.72 16.69 -1.53
CA GLN A 94 9.68 17.72 -1.92
C GLN A 94 8.94 18.75 -2.77
N HIS A 95 8.88 19.98 -2.27
CA HIS A 95 9.03 21.14 -3.13
C HIS A 95 10.32 20.90 -3.94
N TYR A 96 10.19 20.58 -5.22
CA TYR A 96 11.29 20.78 -6.16
C TYR A 96 11.50 22.30 -6.25
N LEU A 97 12.46 22.81 -5.49
CA LEU A 97 13.10 24.09 -5.80
C LEU A 97 14.26 23.76 -6.74
N GLY A 98 13.97 23.80 -8.03
CA GLY A 98 14.94 23.82 -9.13
C GLY A 98 14.51 24.88 -10.11
#